data_AF-A0A3B1D0K9-F1
#
_entry.id   AF-A0A3B1D0K9-F1
#
_cell.length_a   1.000
_cell.length_b   1.000
_cell.length_c   1.000
_cell.angle_alpha   90.00
_cell.angle_beta   90.00
_cell.angle_gamma   90.00
#
_symmetry.space_group_name_H-M   'P 1'
#
loop_
_entity.id
_entity.type
_entity.pdbx_description
1 polymer ?
#
loop_
_entity_poly.entity_id
_entity_poly.type
_entity_poly.pdbx_seq_one_letter_code
_entity_poly.pdbx_strand_id
1 'polypeptide(L)' 'MIRSMTGFGEASRHIDGVQYAVELRSLNNKYFKASIRLPERLQVFEAELESALRRRIARGSV' A
#
# COMPACT_ATOMS: atom_id res chain seq x y z
N MET A 1 -9.91 17.82 -17.37
CA MET A 1 -8.53 17.95 -16.88
C MET A 1 -8.14 16.62 -16.23
N ILE A 2 -7.22 15.85 -16.81
CA ILE A 2 -6.75 14.59 -16.20
C ILE A 2 -5.83 14.98 -15.04
N ARG A 3 -6.35 14.96 -13.81
CA ARG A 3 -5.50 15.07 -12.62
C ARG A 3 -4.60 13.84 -12.59
N SER A 4 -3.29 14.04 -12.62
CA SER A 4 -2.31 12.99 -12.33
C SER A 4 -2.65 12.39 -10.96
N MET A 5 -3.13 11.14 -10.92
CA MET A 5 -3.31 10.39 -9.67
C MET A 5 -1.99 9.76 -9.26
N THR A 6 -1.00 10.62 -9.00
CA THR A 6 0.17 10.20 -8.23
C THR A 6 -0.12 10.51 -6.77
N GLY A 7 -0.25 9.47 -5.96
CA GLY A 7 -0.54 9.59 -4.53
C GLY A 7 0.68 9.19 -3.72
N PHE A 8 0.97 9.93 -2.65
CA PHE A 8 1.95 9.55 -1.64
C PHE A 8 1.27 9.63 -0.27
N GLY A 9 1.54 8.66 0.58
CA GLY A 9 1.08 8.66 1.96
C GLY A 9 2.08 7.90 2.84
N GLU A 10 2.25 8.40 4.05
CA GLU A 10 3.09 7.77 5.07
C GLU A 10 2.31 7.71 6.37
N ALA A 11 2.50 6.61 7.11
CA ALA A 11 1.98 6.48 8.46
C ALA A 11 3.00 5.73 9.31
N SER A 12 3.20 6.17 10.54
CA SER A 12 3.99 5.44 11.51
C SER A 12 3.28 5.43 12.86
N ARG A 13 3.48 4.35 13.62
CA ARG A 13 2.84 4.17 14.92
C ARG A 13 3.69 3.30 15.82
N HIS A 14 3.76 3.67 17.10
CA HIS A 14 4.38 2.88 18.13
C HIS A 14 3.30 2.09 18.89
N ILE A 15 3.46 0.77 18.97
CA ILE A 15 2.53 -0.13 19.65
C ILE A 15 3.36 -1.17 20.42
N ASP A 16 3.12 -1.30 21.73
CA ASP A 16 3.75 -2.31 22.60
C ASP A 16 5.29 -2.40 22.48
N GLY A 17 5.98 -1.26 22.37
CA GLY A 17 7.44 -1.21 22.24
C GLY A 17 7.96 -1.41 20.82
N VAL A 18 7.09 -1.63 19.84
CA VAL A 18 7.43 -1.86 18.43
C VAL A 18 7.02 -0.65 17.58
N GLN A 19 7.94 -0.18 16.74
CA GLN A 19 7.67 0.87 15.76
C GLN A 19 7.22 0.25 14.44
N TYR A 20 6.04 0.65 13.97
CA TYR A 20 5.51 0.32 12.67
C TYR A 20 5.59 1.54 11.77
N ALA A 21 6.02 1.35 10.53
CA ALA A 21 6.05 2.39 9.50
C ALA A 21 5.55 1.80 8.18
N VAL A 22 4.70 2.56 7.49
CA VAL A 22 4.12 2.19 6.20
C VAL A 22 4.21 3.39 5.28
N GLU A 23 4.69 3.15 4.07
CA GLU A 23 4.69 4.10 2.96
C GLU A 23 3.81 3.55 1.84
N LEU A 24 3.02 4.42 1.21
CA LEU A 24 2.16 4.11 0.08
C LEU A 24 2.45 5.09 -1.05
N ARG A 25 2.73 4.54 -2.24
CA ARG A 25 3.01 5.31 -3.45
C ARG A 25 2.15 4.79 -4.58
N SER A 26 1.20 5.59 -5.02
CA SER A 26 0.35 5.25 -6.16
C SER A 26 0.80 6.01 -7.40
N LEU A 27 0.89 5.32 -8.53
CA LEU A 27 0.97 5.90 -9.86
C LEU A 27 -0.39 5.75 -10.58
N ASN A 28 -0.66 6.66 -11.51
CA ASN A 28 -1.86 6.58 -12.33
C ASN A 28 -1.76 5.37 -13.28
N ASN A 29 -2.57 4.35 -13.02
CA ASN A 29 -2.72 3.19 -13.89
C ASN A 29 -4.19 2.86 -14.07
N LYS A 30 -4.57 2.34 -15.25
CA LYS A 30 -5.97 2.02 -15.58
C LYS A 30 -6.54 0.93 -14.67
N TYR A 31 -5.71 0.00 -14.23
CA TYR A 31 -6.08 -1.12 -13.38
C TYR A 31 -5.36 -1.03 -12.04
N PHE A 32 -5.94 -1.67 -11.02
CA PHE A 32 -5.28 -1.86 -9.74
C PHE A 32 -4.12 -2.85 -9.91
N LYS A 33 -2.95 -2.48 -9.41
CA LYS A 33 -1.79 -3.36 -9.25
C LYS A 33 -1.16 -3.01 -7.90
N ALA A 34 -0.88 -4.01 -7.07
CA ALA A 34 -0.17 -3.83 -5.82
C ALA A 34 1.26 -4.39 -5.94
N SER A 35 2.24 -3.67 -5.42
CA SER A 35 3.63 -4.07 -5.27
C SER A 35 4.01 -3.92 -3.80
N ILE A 36 3.69 -4.93 -3.01
CA ILE A 36 3.86 -4.90 -1.56
C ILE A 36 5.30 -5.35 -1.22
N ARG A 37 5.99 -4.56 -0.40
CA ARG A 37 7.32 -4.93 0.13
C ARG A 37 7.23 -5.09 1.63
N LEU A 38 7.51 -6.30 2.09
CA LEU A 38 7.45 -6.66 3.51
C LEU A 38 8.77 -7.30 3.95
N PRO A 39 9.17 -7.12 5.22
CA PRO A 39 10.18 -7.95 5.84
C PRO A 39 9.81 -9.43 5.76
N GLU A 40 10.81 -10.31 5.72
CA GLU A 40 10.64 -11.76 5.54
C GLU A 40 9.61 -12.38 6.51
N ARG A 41 9.64 -11.96 7.78
CA ARG A 41 8.71 -12.44 8.82
C ARG A 41 7.25 -12.06 8.58
N LEU A 42 6.98 -11.07 7.74
CA LEU A 42 5.65 -10.55 7.46
C LEU A 42 5.13 -10.93 6.06
N GLN A 43 5.93 -11.62 5.23
CA GLN A 43 5.52 -12.01 3.87
C GLN A 43 4.25 -12.88 3.85
N VAL A 44 3.98 -13.63 4.92
CA VAL A 44 2.75 -14.42 5.06
C VAL A 44 1.46 -13.57 4.95
N PHE A 45 1.54 -12.27 5.27
CA PHE A 45 0.41 -11.35 5.21
C PHE A 45 0.25 -10.64 3.86
N GLU A 46 1.13 -10.89 2.89
CA GLU A 46 1.14 -10.18 1.60
C GLU A 46 -0.21 -10.30 0.86
N ALA A 47 -0.74 -11.52 0.76
CA ALA A 47 -2.02 -11.77 0.09
C ALA A 47 -3.21 -11.10 0.82
N GLU A 48 -3.17 -11.05 2.15
CA GLU A 48 -4.21 -10.40 2.94
C GLU A 48 -4.18 -8.88 2.74
N LEU A 49 -2.99 -8.29 2.73
CA LEU A 49 -2.79 -6.87 2.47
C LEU A 49 -3.21 -6.50 1.04
N GLU A 50 -2.87 -7.31 0.04
CA GLU A 50 -3.32 -7.09 -1.33
C GLU A 50 -4.84 -7.10 -1.45
N SER A 51 -5.50 -8.09 -0.83
CA SER A 51 -6.97 -8.17 -0.77
C SER A 51 -7.58 -6.93 -0.11
N ALA A 52 -6.99 -6.47 1.00
CA ALA A 52 -7.43 -5.26 1.69
C ALA A 52 -7.26 -3.99 0.83
N LEU A 53 -6.14 -3.85 0.12
CA LEU A 53 -5.89 -2.74 -0.79
C LEU A 53 -6.89 -2.75 -1.96
N ARG A 54 -7.13 -3.92 -2.55
CA ARG A 54 -8.04 -4.08 -3.69
C ARG A 54 -9.49 -3.72 -3.37
N ARG A 55 -9.91 -3.90 -2.11
CA ARG A 55 -11.24 -3.44 -1.62
C ARG A 55 -11.35 -1.92 -1.51
N ARG A 56 -10.22 -1.21 -1.34
CA ARG A 56 -10.20 0.25 -1.08
C ARG A 56 -9.75 1.07 -2.28
N ILE A 57 -8.99 0.47 -3.20
CA ILE A 57 -8.36 1.16 -4.33
C ILE A 57 -8.87 0.54 -5.64
N ALA A 58 -9.64 1.31 -6.40
CA ALA A 58 -10.27 0.84 -7.64
C ALA A 58 -9.30 0.83 -8.85
N ARG A 59 -8.31 1.73 -8.87
CA ARG A 59 -7.34 1.88 -9.98
C ARG A 59 -6.03 2.47 -9.46
N GLY A 60 -4.94 2.21 -10.19
CA GLY A 60 -3.62 2.70 -9.84
C GLY A 60 -2.63 1.58 -9.55
N SER A 61 -1.35 1.84 -9.79
CA SER A 61 -0.28 0.95 -9.35
C SER A 61 0.24 1.46 -8.02
N VAL A 62 0.10 0.66 -6.97
CA VAL A 62 0.38 0.98 -5.56
C VAL A 62 1.53 0.13 -5.06
#